data_AF-A0A4Z0NTA5-F1
#
_entry.id   AF-A0A4Z0NTA5-F1
#
_cell.length_a   1.000
_cell.length_b   1.000
_cell.length_c   1.000
_cell.angle_alpha   90.00
_cell.angle_beta   90.00
_cell.angle_gamma   90.00
#
_symmetry.space_group_name_H-M   'P 1'
#
loop_
_entity.id
_entity.type
_entity.pdbx_description
1 polymer ?
#
loop_
_entity_poly.entity_id
_entity_poly.type
_entity_poly.pdbx_seq_one_letter_code
_entity_poly.pdbx_strand_id
1 'polypeptide(L)'
;MSPSVRGKTRPVILAALLGLGACSGSVDAEQARTCRRALPTLVPAGARVAVLRTASGPQERSIRIDFSQERDGRTPVPRYAVCEFSGLNRTDLSGLSSDRGPVGGAALYLLKHYYLDTPDAALAEPGAG
;
A
#
# COMPACT_ATOMS: atom_id res chain seq x y z
N MET A 1 -13.24 24.97 -67.44
CA MET A 1 -12.72 26.02 -66.54
C MET A 1 -13.19 25.73 -65.12
N SER A 2 -12.25 25.42 -64.22
CA SER A 2 -12.35 25.56 -62.76
C SER A 2 -12.45 27.06 -62.36
N PRO A 3 -12.68 27.50 -61.10
CA PRO A 3 -12.41 26.78 -59.84
C PRO A 3 -13.30 27.06 -58.60
N SER A 4 -13.00 26.29 -57.55
CA SER A 4 -12.95 26.64 -56.12
C SER A 4 -14.24 26.91 -55.32
N VAL A 5 -14.49 26.04 -54.34
CA VAL A 5 -14.92 26.46 -53.00
C VAL A 5 -13.92 25.89 -51.98
N ARG A 6 -13.28 26.78 -51.25
CA ARG A 6 -12.28 26.53 -50.20
C ARG A 6 -12.99 26.54 -48.84
N GLY A 7 -13.08 25.39 -48.18
CA GLY A 7 -13.62 25.24 -46.81
C GLY A 7 -12.53 24.82 -45.82
N LYS A 8 -12.40 25.57 -44.73
CA LYS A 8 -11.33 25.51 -43.70
C LYS A 8 -11.41 24.27 -42.79
N THR A 9 -10.22 23.73 -42.50
CA THR A 9 -9.73 22.98 -41.32
C THR A 9 -10.72 22.58 -40.21
N ARG A 10 -10.66 21.30 -39.79
CA ARG A 10 -10.68 20.89 -38.37
C ARG A 10 -10.01 19.51 -38.18
N PRO A 11 -8.75 19.46 -37.71
CA PRO A 11 -8.11 18.22 -37.31
C PRO A 11 -8.51 17.93 -35.86
N VAL A 12 -9.52 17.10 -35.62
CA VAL A 12 -9.85 16.61 -34.27
C VAL A 12 -10.31 15.17 -34.37
N ILE A 13 -9.44 14.30 -34.87
CA ILE A 13 -9.56 12.84 -34.65
C ILE A 13 -8.26 12.41 -33.97
N LEU A 14 -8.04 12.90 -32.76
CA LEU A 14 -7.01 12.43 -31.86
C LEU A 14 -7.52 12.72 -30.44
N ALA A 15 -7.39 11.76 -29.54
CA ALA A 15 -7.59 11.87 -28.07
C ALA A 15 -8.87 11.31 -27.42
N ALA A 16 -9.71 10.50 -28.08
CA ALA A 16 -10.87 9.89 -27.40
C ALA A 16 -10.61 8.48 -26.79
N LEU A 17 -9.43 7.89 -26.95
CA LEU A 17 -9.19 6.46 -26.60
C LEU A 17 -8.16 6.20 -25.48
N LEU A 18 -7.72 7.22 -24.74
CA LEU A 18 -6.70 7.06 -23.68
C LEU A 18 -7.25 7.11 -22.24
N GLY A 19 -8.57 7.02 -22.06
CA GLY A 19 -9.24 7.25 -20.78
C GLY A 19 -9.63 6.02 -19.95
N LEU A 20 -9.14 4.82 -20.26
CA LEU A 20 -9.41 3.60 -19.46
C LEU A 20 -8.24 3.25 -18.53
N GLY A 21 -7.54 4.28 -18.04
CA GLY A 21 -6.50 4.15 -17.03
C GLY A 21 -7.09 3.75 -15.68
N ALA A 22 -7.12 2.44 -15.44
CA ALA A 22 -7.20 1.78 -14.14
C ALA A 22 -8.37 2.20 -13.23
N CYS A 23 -9.45 1.42 -13.27
CA CYS A 23 -10.12 1.03 -12.03
C CYS A 23 -9.11 0.24 -11.18
N SER A 24 -8.12 0.91 -10.59
CA SER A 24 -7.34 0.33 -9.51
C SER A 24 -8.35 0.03 -8.41
N GLY A 25 -8.65 -1.25 -8.18
CA GLY A 25 -9.54 -1.68 -7.10
C GLY A 25 -9.15 -0.89 -5.85
N SER A 26 -10.11 -0.13 -5.31
CA SER A 26 -9.85 0.78 -4.20
C SER A 26 -9.21 -0.01 -3.07
N VAL A 27 -8.03 0.41 -2.64
CA VAL A 27 -7.37 -0.14 -1.45
C VAL A 27 -8.33 -0.04 -0.27
N ASP A 28 -8.52 -1.16 0.43
CA ASP A 28 -9.35 -1.18 1.62
C ASP A 28 -8.70 -0.37 2.75
N ALA A 29 -9.32 0.75 3.14
CA ALA A 29 -8.73 1.68 4.09
C ALA A 29 -8.51 1.08 5.49
N GLU A 30 -9.36 0.14 5.93
CA GLU A 30 -9.23 -0.51 7.23
C GLU A 30 -8.11 -1.55 7.22
N GLN A 31 -8.01 -2.31 6.14
CA GLN A 31 -6.89 -3.22 5.93
C GLN A 31 -5.57 -2.45 5.83
N ALA A 32 -5.55 -1.32 5.12
CA ALA A 32 -4.38 -0.48 5.02
C ALA A 32 -3.95 0.10 6.38
N ARG A 33 -4.90 0.58 7.19
CA ARG A 33 -4.63 1.01 8.58
C ARG A 33 -4.03 -0.12 9.41
N THR A 34 -4.65 -1.29 9.40
CA THR A 34 -4.17 -2.45 10.15
C THR A 34 -2.77 -2.86 9.70
N CYS A 35 -2.50 -2.83 8.40
CA CYS A 35 -1.19 -3.14 7.85
C CYS A 35 -0.13 -2.10 8.27
N ARG A 36 -0.48 -0.81 8.29
CA ARG A 36 0.43 0.25 8.80
C ARG A 36 0.80 0.06 10.26
N ARG A 37 -0.16 -0.31 11.12
CA ARG A 37 0.11 -0.62 12.53
C ARG A 37 1.13 -1.75 12.73
N ALA A 38 1.20 -2.70 11.80
CA ALA A 38 2.17 -3.79 11.89
C ALA A 38 3.61 -3.37 11.52
N LEU A 39 3.80 -2.32 10.70
CA LEU A 39 5.11 -1.95 10.16
C LEU A 39 6.18 -1.66 11.22
N PRO A 40 5.91 -0.96 12.34
CA PRO A 40 6.90 -0.73 13.38
C PRO A 40 7.50 -2.01 13.98
N THR A 41 6.75 -3.12 13.96
CA THR A 41 7.23 -4.43 14.45
C THR A 41 8.20 -5.10 13.46
N LEU A 42 8.19 -4.65 12.21
CA LEU A 42 9.06 -5.13 11.13
C LEU A 42 10.34 -4.33 10.99
N VAL A 43 10.59 -3.34 11.84
CA VAL A 43 11.86 -2.60 11.84
C VAL A 43 12.52 -2.72 13.21
N PRO A 44 13.86 -2.67 13.30
CA PRO A 44 14.48 -2.84 14.60
C PRO A 44 14.31 -1.57 15.43
N ALA A 45 14.17 -1.73 16.75
CA ALA A 45 13.82 -0.66 17.69
C ALA A 45 14.59 0.67 17.46
N GLY A 46 13.89 1.78 17.65
CA GLY A 46 14.39 3.14 17.38
C GLY A 46 14.41 3.52 15.89
N ALA A 47 14.04 2.62 14.97
CA ALA A 47 13.79 2.99 13.59
C ALA A 47 12.42 3.65 13.43
N ARG A 48 12.34 4.65 12.56
CA ARG A 48 11.09 5.23 12.09
C ARG A 48 10.67 4.60 10.78
N VAL A 49 9.36 4.57 10.54
CA VAL A 49 8.75 4.10 9.28
C VAL A 49 8.06 5.29 8.64
N ALA A 50 8.42 5.62 7.39
CA ALA A 50 7.62 6.53 6.58
C ALA A 50 7.01 5.78 5.39
N VAL A 51 5.69 5.83 5.25
CA VAL A 51 4.99 5.15 4.15
C VAL A 51 5.26 5.89 2.85
N LEU A 52 5.65 5.14 1.81
CA LEU A 52 5.92 5.68 0.48
C LEU A 52 4.76 5.38 -0.48
N ARG A 53 4.15 4.20 -0.34
CA ARG A 53 3.05 3.75 -1.18
C ARG A 53 2.22 2.71 -0.46
N THR A 54 0.89 2.83 -0.58
CA THR A 54 -0.06 1.78 -0.23
C THR A 54 -0.73 1.27 -1.51
N ALA A 55 -0.81 -0.05 -1.70
CA ALA A 55 -1.43 -0.68 -2.85
C ALA A 55 -2.09 -2.01 -2.46
N SER A 56 -2.93 -2.55 -3.34
CA SER A 56 -3.34 -3.96 -3.24
C SER A 56 -2.12 -4.86 -3.33
N GLY A 57 -2.07 -5.87 -2.48
CA GLY A 57 -1.03 -6.90 -2.53
C GLY A 57 -1.30 -7.93 -3.63
N PRO A 58 -0.37 -8.89 -3.80
CA PRO A 58 -0.45 -9.90 -4.86
C PRO A 58 -1.59 -10.91 -4.66
N GLN A 59 -2.04 -11.11 -3.42
CA GLN A 59 -3.10 -12.06 -3.07
C GLN A 59 -4.44 -11.34 -2.94
N GLU A 60 -5.54 -12.10 -3.03
CA GLU A 60 -6.84 -11.58 -2.65
C GLU A 60 -6.81 -11.07 -1.21
N ARG A 61 -7.52 -9.97 -0.94
CA ARG A 61 -7.59 -9.35 0.40
C ARG A 61 -6.21 -9.15 1.03
N SER A 62 -5.27 -8.65 0.24
CA SER A 62 -3.94 -8.30 0.74
C SER A 62 -3.61 -6.83 0.46
N ILE A 63 -2.83 -6.23 1.36
CA ILE A 63 -2.30 -4.88 1.22
C ILE A 63 -0.79 -4.98 1.14
N ARG A 64 -0.21 -4.33 0.12
CA ARG A 64 1.22 -4.07 0.04
C ARG A 64 1.51 -2.64 0.47
N ILE A 65 2.48 -2.47 1.36
CA ILE A 65 3.01 -1.17 1.73
C ILE A 65 4.49 -1.13 1.41
N ASP A 66 4.89 -0.20 0.55
CA ASP A 66 6.30 0.18 0.38
C ASP A 66 6.60 1.35 1.33
N PHE A 67 7.70 1.28 2.09
CA PHE A 67 8.03 2.25 3.13
C PHE A 67 9.54 2.50 3.24
N SER A 68 9.94 3.63 3.80
CA SER A 68 11.32 3.89 4.22
C SER A 68 11.52 3.45 5.66
N GLN A 69 12.61 2.72 5.92
CA GLN A 69 13.14 2.51 7.26
C GLN A 69 14.19 3.59 7.53
N GLU A 70 13.92 4.44 8.50
CA GLU A 70 14.75 5.60 8.84
C GLU A 70 15.42 5.43 10.20
N ARG A 71 16.69 5.80 10.29
CA ARG A 71 17.50 5.79 11.51
C ARG A 71 18.41 7.00 11.51
N ASP A 72 18.57 7.63 12.67
CA ASP A 72 19.38 8.84 12.77
C ASP A 72 20.83 8.56 12.37
N GLY A 73 21.39 9.45 11.53
CA GLY A 73 22.73 9.32 10.98
C GLY A 73 22.91 8.20 9.94
N ARG A 74 21.84 7.57 9.46
CA ARG A 74 21.90 6.54 8.40
C ARG A 74 21.02 6.90 7.21
N THR A 75 21.45 6.47 6.02
CA THR A 75 20.65 6.57 4.81
C THR A 75 19.35 5.79 4.96
N PRO A 76 18.18 6.38 4.64
CA PRO A 76 16.90 5.66 4.61
C PRO A 76 16.96 4.44 3.70
N VAL A 77 16.41 3.32 4.17
CA VAL A 77 16.41 2.07 3.39
C VAL A 77 14.99 1.76 2.93
N PRO A 78 14.73 1.63 1.61
CA PRO A 78 13.42 1.21 1.12
C PRO A 78 13.14 -0.24 1.50
N ARG A 79 11.92 -0.49 1.95
CA ARG A 79 11.40 -1.78 2.40
C ARG A 79 9.99 -1.97 1.85
N TYR A 80 9.48 -3.20 1.95
CA TYR A 80 8.07 -3.46 1.74
C TYR A 80 7.54 -4.48 2.74
N ALA A 81 6.23 -4.44 2.97
CA ALA A 81 5.49 -5.47 3.66
C ALA A 81 4.22 -5.83 2.89
N VAL A 82 3.79 -7.08 2.98
CA VAL A 82 2.51 -7.56 2.48
C VAL A 82 1.72 -8.16 3.65
N CYS A 83 0.56 -7.58 3.91
CA CYS A 83 -0.40 -8.04 4.89
C CYS A 83 -1.54 -8.77 4.18
N GLU A 84 -1.83 -10.01 4.59
CA GLU A 84 -2.96 -10.81 4.09
C GLU A 84 -4.06 -10.85 5.14
N PHE A 85 -5.31 -10.74 4.71
CA PHE A 85 -6.47 -10.65 5.59
C PHE A 85 -7.43 -11.81 5.37
N SER A 86 -7.96 -12.36 6.46
CA SER A 86 -8.91 -13.46 6.42
C SER A 86 -10.22 -13.04 5.75
N GLY A 87 -10.94 -14.01 5.17
CA GLY A 87 -12.28 -13.77 4.61
C GLY A 87 -13.38 -13.58 5.66
N LEU A 88 -13.10 -13.97 6.91
CA LEU A 88 -14.08 -13.98 8.00
C LEU A 88 -14.26 -12.62 8.66
N ASN A 89 -13.19 -11.83 8.73
CA ASN A 89 -13.20 -10.48 9.28
C ASN A 89 -12.32 -9.57 8.42
N ARG A 90 -12.82 -8.35 8.16
CA ARG A 90 -12.19 -7.36 7.27
C ARG A 90 -10.74 -7.02 7.67
N THR A 91 -10.46 -6.88 8.95
CA THR A 91 -9.15 -6.46 9.50
C THR A 91 -8.38 -7.59 10.15
N ASP A 92 -8.87 -8.83 10.06
CA ASP A 92 -8.22 -9.97 10.66
C ASP A 92 -6.98 -10.40 9.86
N LEU A 93 -5.80 -10.07 10.37
CA LEU A 93 -4.51 -10.36 9.75
C LEU A 93 -4.23 -11.88 9.79
N SER A 94 -4.22 -12.52 8.63
CA SER A 94 -3.95 -13.95 8.45
C SER A 94 -2.52 -14.25 8.00
N GLY A 95 -1.82 -13.25 7.47
CA GLY A 95 -0.43 -13.38 7.03
C GLY A 95 0.29 -12.04 7.03
N LEU A 96 1.60 -12.07 7.29
CA LEU A 96 2.47 -10.91 7.20
C LEU A 96 3.81 -11.35 6.62
N SER A 97 4.24 -10.72 5.54
CA SER A 97 5.56 -10.93 4.96
C SER A 97 6.27 -9.60 4.70
N SER A 98 7.59 -9.65 4.67
CA SER A 98 8.45 -8.51 4.36
C SER A 98 9.51 -8.91 3.35
N ASP A 99 10.35 -7.96 2.96
CA ASP A 99 11.59 -8.21 2.22
C ASP A 99 12.55 -9.17 2.94
N ARG A 100 12.35 -9.43 4.23
CA ARG A 100 13.10 -10.41 5.04
C ARG A 100 12.42 -11.78 5.16
N GLY A 101 11.31 -11.98 4.45
CA GLY A 101 10.53 -13.21 4.46
C GLY A 101 9.26 -13.12 5.32
N PRO A 102 8.53 -14.26 5.45
CA PRO A 102 7.27 -14.33 6.20
C PRO A 102 7.50 -14.24 7.71
N VAL A 103 6.57 -13.59 8.41
CA VAL A 103 6.48 -13.61 9.86
C VAL A 103 5.93 -14.97 10.30
N GLY A 104 6.65 -15.65 11.19
CA GLY A 104 6.25 -16.97 11.69
C GLY A 104 4.92 -16.93 12.47
N GLY A 105 4.17 -18.03 12.43
CA GLY A 105 2.80 -18.09 12.98
C GLY A 105 2.67 -17.70 14.45
N ALA A 106 3.65 -18.03 15.29
CA ALA A 106 3.66 -17.62 16.70
C ALA A 106 3.79 -16.09 16.87
N ALA A 107 4.71 -15.46 16.12
CA ALA A 107 4.88 -14.02 16.15
C ALA A 107 3.64 -13.30 15.58
N LEU A 108 3.05 -13.84 14.52
CA LEU A 108 1.81 -13.33 13.94
C LEU A 108 0.64 -13.42 14.92
N TYR A 109 0.51 -14.55 15.62
CA TYR A 109 -0.51 -14.72 16.66
C TYR A 109 -0.37 -13.68 17.77
N LEU A 110 0.85 -13.49 18.28
CA LEU A 110 1.11 -12.50 19.31
C LEU A 110 0.82 -11.08 18.84
N LEU A 111 1.25 -10.73 17.62
CA LEU A 111 0.99 -9.44 17.00
C LEU A 111 -0.52 -9.15 16.95
N LYS A 112 -1.30 -10.09 16.41
CA LYS A 112 -2.74 -9.95 16.26
C LYS A 112 -3.45 -9.83 17.60
N HIS A 113 -3.09 -10.66 18.57
CA HIS A 113 -3.87 -10.78 19.81
C HIS A 113 -3.47 -9.79 20.89
N TYR A 114 -2.22 -9.32 20.89
CA TYR A 114 -1.68 -8.51 21.99
C TYR A 114 -1.17 -7.13 21.56
N TYR A 115 -1.12 -6.82 20.26
CA TYR A 115 -0.55 -5.55 19.81
C TYR A 115 -1.47 -4.73 18.90
N LEU A 116 -2.02 -5.27 17.82
CA LEU A 116 -2.67 -4.46 16.75
C LEU A 116 -3.82 -3.55 17.21
N ASP A 117 -4.53 -3.96 18.26
CA ASP A 117 -5.68 -3.24 18.82
C ASP A 117 -5.33 -2.42 20.08
N THR A 118 -4.04 -2.28 20.39
CA THR A 118 -3.58 -1.47 21.54
C THR A 118 -3.49 0.02 21.20
N PRO A 119 -3.60 0.92 22.21
CA PRO A 119 -3.32 2.34 22.03
C PRO A 119 -1.92 2.60 21.48
N ASP A 120 -0.94 1.82 21.92
CA ASP A 120 0.46 1.94 21.47
C ASP A 120 0.58 1.69 19.97
N ALA A 121 -0.10 0.66 19.43
CA ALA A 121 -0.12 0.40 18.00
C ALA A 121 -0.80 1.52 17.20
N ALA A 122 -1.83 2.15 17.76
CA ALA A 122 -2.49 3.30 17.13
C ALA A 122 -1.59 4.54 17.13
N LEU A 123 -0.87 4.82 18.22
CA LEU A 123 0.09 5.92 18.33
C LEU A 123 1.33 5.71 17.45
N ALA A 124 1.76 4.45 17.29
CA ALA A 124 2.88 4.08 16.45
C ALA A 124 2.50 3.91 14.97
N GLU A 125 1.22 4.02 14.59
CA GLU A 125 0.79 3.90 13.19
C GLU A 125 1.47 4.99 12.35
N PRO A 126 2.27 4.61 11.34
CA PRO A 126 2.73 5.57 10.36
C PRO A 126 1.54 6.17 9.60
N GLY A 127 1.62 7.46 9.25
CA GLY A 127 0.65 8.08 8.35
C GLY A 127 0.57 7.37 6.99
N ALA A 128 -0.43 7.71 6.18
CA ALA A 128 -0.67 7.06 4.88
C ALA A 128 0.40 7.34 3.80
N GLY A 129 1.35 8.26 4.07
CA GLY A 129 2.26 8.83 3.08
C GLY A 129 1.77 10.18 2.58
#